data_AF-A0A7R8WRT3-F1
#
_entry.id   AF-A0A7R8WRT3-F1
#
_cell.length_a   1.000
_cell.length_b   1.000
_cell.length_c   1.000
_cell.angle_alpha   90.00
_cell.angle_beta   90.00
_cell.angle_gamma   90.00
#
_symmetry.space_group_name_H-M   'P 1'
#
loop_
_entity.id
_entity.type
_entity.pdbx_description
1 polymer ?
#
loop_
_entity_poly.entity_id
_entity_poly.type
_entity_poly.pdbx_seq_one_letter_code
_entity_poly.pdbx_strand_id
1 'polypeptide(L)'
;MKLDENCMKIQVPKIQDLLERDPYLKLHEWEIRRRYGMFQELVQRIEANEGSLEQFTRGYESFGVLVQPDNSVLCREWAPHAQAMALKGDF
;
A
#
# COMPACT_ATOMS: atom_id res chain seq x y z
N MET A 1 -7.58 -6.70 -14.32
CA MET A 1 -6.21 -7.23 -14.16
C MET A 1 -6.30 -8.74 -14.18
N LYS A 2 -6.05 -9.33 -15.35
CA LYS A 2 -6.20 -10.77 -15.60
C LYS A 2 -4.99 -11.51 -15.01
N LEU A 3 -5.00 -11.76 -13.70
CA LEU A 3 -3.97 -12.60 -13.04
C LEU A 3 -4.20 -14.10 -13.28
N ASP A 4 -5.22 -14.45 -14.07
CA ASP A 4 -5.77 -15.80 -14.16
C ASP A 4 -4.91 -16.77 -14.98
N GLU A 5 -3.93 -16.30 -15.77
CA GLU A 5 -3.31 -17.17 -16.77
C GLU A 5 -2.09 -17.98 -16.29
N ASN A 6 -1.48 -17.70 -15.12
CA ASN A 6 -0.65 -18.71 -14.44
C ASN A 6 -0.16 -18.28 -13.04
N CYS A 7 -1.03 -18.23 -12.04
CA CYS A 7 -0.60 -17.92 -10.66
C CYS A 7 0.49 -18.89 -10.15
N MET A 8 0.55 -20.13 -10.67
CA MET A 8 1.59 -21.09 -10.31
C MET A 8 3.01 -20.67 -10.72
N LYS A 9 3.18 -19.73 -11.64
CA LYS A 9 4.50 -19.18 -12.00
C LYS A 9 5.05 -18.17 -11.00
N ILE A 10 4.20 -17.58 -10.16
CA ILE A 10 4.57 -16.55 -9.18
C ILE A 10 5.49 -17.18 -8.14
N GLN A 11 6.70 -16.64 -8.00
CA GLN A 11 7.68 -17.14 -7.05
C GLN A 11 7.41 -16.57 -5.66
N VAL A 12 6.89 -17.41 -4.77
CA VAL A 12 6.67 -17.06 -3.36
C VAL A 12 7.89 -17.51 -2.55
N PRO A 13 8.57 -16.60 -1.83
CA PRO A 13 9.71 -16.95 -1.00
C PRO A 13 9.32 -17.99 0.05
N LYS A 14 10.14 -19.04 0.20
CA LYS A 14 10.01 -20.07 1.25
C LYS A 14 8.62 -20.73 1.33
N ILE A 15 7.92 -20.84 0.19
CA ILE A 15 6.61 -21.50 0.17
C ILE A 15 6.68 -22.96 0.59
N GLN A 16 7.79 -23.64 0.29
CA GLN A 16 7.99 -25.03 0.68
C GLN A 16 8.03 -25.18 2.20
N ASP A 17 8.77 -24.33 2.91
CA ASP A 17 8.82 -24.31 4.39
C ASP A 17 7.42 -24.13 5.01
N LEU A 18 6.58 -23.28 4.39
CA LEU A 18 5.20 -23.05 4.82
C LEU A 18 4.34 -24.32 4.65
N LEU A 19 4.45 -24.98 3.51
CA LEU A 19 3.69 -26.20 3.19
C LEU A 19 4.17 -27.41 3.99
N GLU A 20 5.44 -27.47 4.36
CA GLU A 20 5.98 -28.49 5.25
C GLU A 20 5.51 -28.29 6.70
N ARG A 21 5.48 -27.03 7.15
CA ARG A 21 4.96 -26.67 8.48
C ARG A 21 3.46 -26.94 8.62
N ASP A 22 2.69 -26.65 7.57
CA ASP A 22 1.25 -26.92 7.51
C ASP A 22 0.84 -27.52 6.16
N PRO A 23 0.80 -28.87 6.06
CA PRO A 23 0.44 -29.57 4.83
C PRO A 23 -0.97 -29.29 4.31
N TYR A 24 -1.90 -28.84 5.16
CA TYR A 24 -3.27 -28.52 4.70
C TYR A 24 -3.28 -27.30 3.77
N LEU A 25 -2.29 -26.41 3.86
CA LEU A 25 -2.17 -25.24 2.98
C LEU A 25 -1.84 -25.60 1.54
N LYS A 26 -1.37 -26.83 1.26
CA LYS A 26 -1.04 -27.26 -0.11
C LYS A 26 -2.26 -27.23 -1.03
N LEU A 27 -3.45 -27.51 -0.51
CA LEU A 27 -4.71 -27.41 -1.25
C LEU A 27 -5.01 -25.96 -1.70
N HIS A 28 -4.38 -24.98 -1.03
CA HIS A 28 -4.60 -23.55 -1.25
C HIS A 28 -3.37 -22.85 -1.84
N GLU A 29 -2.35 -23.58 -2.30
CA GLU A 29 -1.11 -23.02 -2.84
C GLU A 29 -1.38 -22.01 -3.97
N TRP A 30 -2.34 -22.30 -4.84
CA TRP A 30 -2.74 -21.39 -5.92
C TRP A 30 -3.16 -20.01 -5.40
N GLU A 31 -3.99 -19.97 -4.35
CA GLU A 31 -4.46 -18.71 -3.74
C GLU A 31 -3.32 -17.97 -3.04
N ILE A 32 -2.42 -18.69 -2.38
CA ILE A 32 -1.23 -18.10 -1.74
C ILE A 32 -0.38 -17.39 -2.79
N ARG A 33 -0.10 -18.06 -3.91
CA ARG A 33 0.67 -17.49 -5.02
C ARG A 33 -0.05 -16.31 -5.67
N ARG A 34 -1.36 -16.41 -5.92
CA ARG A 34 -2.17 -15.30 -6.45
C ARG A 34 -2.09 -14.06 -5.54
N ARG A 35 -2.31 -14.23 -4.24
CA ARG A 35 -2.25 -13.13 -3.26
C ARG A 35 -0.87 -12.50 -3.19
N TYR A 36 0.19 -13.31 -3.25
CA TYR A 36 1.55 -12.80 -3.27
C TYR A 36 1.83 -11.99 -4.53
N GLY A 37 1.37 -12.42 -5.71
CA GLY A 37 1.47 -11.63 -6.94
C GLY A 37 0.75 -10.29 -6.84
N MET A 38 -0.47 -10.27 -6.28
CA MET A 38 -1.19 -9.02 -6.03
C MET A 38 -0.44 -8.09 -5.07
N PHE A 39 0.16 -8.65 -4.02
CA PHE A 39 1.00 -7.90 -3.09
C PHE A 39 2.22 -7.29 -3.82
N GLN A 40 2.94 -8.09 -4.61
CA GLN A 40 4.10 -7.61 -5.36
C GLN A 40 3.73 -6.48 -6.33
N GLU A 41 2.62 -6.62 -7.05
CA GLU A 41 2.14 -5.58 -7.96
C GLU A 41 1.77 -4.30 -7.19
N LEU A 42 1.09 -4.43 -6.05
CA LEU A 42 0.74 -3.28 -5.23
C LEU A 42 1.99 -2.56 -4.71
N VAL A 43 2.99 -3.30 -4.22
CA VAL A 43 4.27 -2.74 -3.78
C VAL A 43 4.98 -2.03 -4.93
N GLN A 44 5.09 -2.67 -6.10
CA GLN A 44 5.69 -2.07 -7.29
C GLN A 44 4.99 -0.78 -7.70
N ARG A 45 3.65 -0.76 -7.63
CA ARG A 45 2.86 0.45 -7.91
C ARG A 45 3.13 1.55 -6.88
N ILE A 46 3.22 1.23 -5.59
CA ILE A 46 3.56 2.22 -4.57
C ILE A 46 4.96 2.75 -4.82
N GLU A 47 5.96 1.90 -4.99
CA GLU A 47 7.35 2.32 -5.22
C GLU A 47 7.51 3.15 -6.49
N ALA A 48 6.79 2.81 -7.57
CA ALA A 48 6.84 3.55 -8.82
C ALA A 48 6.19 4.95 -8.75
N ASN A 49 5.20 5.16 -7.88
CA ASN A 49 4.46 6.42 -7.78
C ASN A 49 4.88 7.28 -6.57
N GLU A 50 5.35 6.66 -5.50
CA GLU A 50 5.62 7.27 -4.19
C GLU A 50 7.09 7.13 -3.77
N GLY A 51 7.93 6.56 -4.64
CA GLY A 51 9.38 6.39 -4.45
C GLY A 51 9.76 5.16 -3.63
N SER A 52 9.17 4.97 -2.46
CA SER A 52 9.38 3.76 -1.63
C SER A 52 8.23 3.55 -0.64
N LEU A 53 8.14 2.33 -0.06
CA LEU A 53 7.22 2.08 1.05
C LEU A 53 7.50 2.98 2.27
N GLU A 54 8.76 3.31 2.52
CA GLU A 54 9.14 4.21 3.62
C GLU A 54 8.63 5.63 3.35
N GLN A 55 8.81 6.14 2.14
CA GLN A 55 8.30 7.48 1.78
C GLN A 55 6.77 7.52 1.80
N PHE A 56 6.12 6.50 1.26
CA PHE A 56 4.66 6.39 1.24
C PHE A 56 4.03 6.40 2.64
N THR A 57 4.67 5.73 3.61
CA THR A 57 4.15 5.62 4.99
C THR A 57 4.32 6.89 5.81
N ARG A 58 5.07 7.89 5.32
CA ARG A 58 5.28 9.19 5.96
C ARG A 58 4.27 10.26 5.54
N GLY A 59 3.05 9.86 5.19
CA GLY A 59 1.97 10.79 4.82
C GLY A 59 1.73 11.90 5.84
N TYR A 60 1.96 11.64 7.14
CA TYR A 60 1.84 12.62 8.22
C TYR A 60 2.80 13.82 8.10
N GLU A 61 3.88 13.71 7.32
CA GLU A 61 4.82 14.81 7.07
C GLU A 61 4.27 15.79 6.02
N SER A 62 3.17 15.45 5.33
CA SER A 62 2.62 16.26 4.24
C SER A 62 1.10 16.49 4.30
N PHE A 63 0.35 15.61 4.98
CA PHE A 63 -1.09 15.73 5.24
C PHE A 63 -1.37 16.26 6.66
N GLY A 64 -2.55 16.85 6.86
CA GLY A 64 -2.95 17.50 8.10
C GLY A 64 -2.54 18.97 8.16
N VAL A 65 -2.34 19.48 9.38
CA VAL A 65 -1.98 20.88 9.66
C VAL A 65 -0.50 20.93 10.05
N LEU A 66 0.32 21.61 9.23
CA LEU A 66 1.77 21.60 9.34
C LEU A 66 2.33 23.03 9.36
N VAL A 67 3.02 23.38 10.44
CA VAL A 67 3.74 24.66 10.55
C VAL A 67 5.04 24.58 9.76
N GLN A 68 5.26 25.56 8.88
CA GLN A 68 6.42 25.64 8.01
C GLN A 68 7.57 26.43 8.66
N PRO A 69 8.81 26.31 8.17
CA PRO A 69 9.96 27.04 8.71
C PRO A 69 9.84 28.57 8.66
N ASP A 70 9.02 29.11 7.76
CA ASP A 70 8.72 30.54 7.64
C ASP A 70 7.52 30.99 8.50
N ASN A 71 7.04 30.12 9.40
CA ASN A 71 5.85 30.27 10.23
C ASN A 71 4.51 30.32 9.49
N SER A 72 4.46 30.00 8.19
CA SER A 72 3.20 29.74 7.50
C SER A 72 2.58 28.40 7.96
N VAL A 73 1.27 28.21 7.75
CA VAL A 73 0.56 26.97 8.07
C VAL A 73 0.06 26.34 6.78
N LEU A 74 0.55 25.13 6.46
CA LEU A 74 0.05 24.31 5.36
C LEU A 74 -1.03 23.37 5.90
N CYS A 75 -2.20 23.40 5.28
CA CYS A 75 -3.27 22.42 5.54
C CYS A 75 -3.52 21.58 4.29
N ARG A 76 -3.38 20.27 4.39
CA ARG A 76 -3.63 19.34 3.28
C ARG A 76 -4.52 18.20 3.73
N GLU A 77 -5.63 18.03 3.01
CA GLU A 77 -6.60 16.96 3.24
C GLU A 77 -6.98 16.26 1.94
N TRP A 78 -7.30 14.97 2.04
CA TRP A 78 -7.85 14.22 0.91
C TRP A 78 -9.38 14.22 0.95
N ALA A 79 -9.99 15.11 0.16
CA ALA A 79 -11.43 15.23 0.05
C ALA A 79 -11.88 15.37 -1.42
N PRO A 80 -11.69 14.33 -2.25
CA PRO A 80 -11.86 14.40 -3.71
C PRO A 80 -13.30 14.75 -4.17
N HIS A 81 -14.30 14.58 -3.31
CA HIS A 81 -15.69 14.88 -3.60
C HIS A 81 -16.20 16.15 -2.92
N ALA A 82 -15.33 16.93 -2.26
CA ALA A 82 -15.72 18.19 -1.62
C ALA A 82 -15.93 19.29 -2.68
N GLN A 83 -17.05 19.99 -2.60
CA GLN A 83 -17.30 21.20 -3.40
C GLN A 83 -16.61 22.43 -2.81
N ALA A 84 -16.44 22.45 -1.49
CA ALA A 84 -15.73 23.49 -0.76
C ALA A 84 -15.09 22.87 0.50
N MET A 85 -14.00 23.49 0.95
CA MET A 85 -13.33 23.14 2.20
C MET A 85 -13.06 24.40 3.02
N ALA A 86 -13.12 24.27 4.34
CA ALA A 86 -12.78 25.33 5.28
C ALA A 86 -12.01 24.72 6.45
N LEU A 87 -11.05 25.48 6.99
CA LEU A 87 -10.39 25.20 8.26
C LEU A 87 -11.05 26.05 9.35
N LYS A 88 -11.50 25.43 10.45
CA LYS A 88 -12.20 26.12 11.53
C LYS A 88 -11.71 25.60 12.89
N GLY A 89 -11.57 26.48 13.86
CA GLY A 89 -11.21 26.20 15.25
C GLY A 89 -11.28 27.47 16.09
N ASP A 90 -10.76 27.42 17.32
CA ASP A 90 -10.71 28.57 18.24
C ASP A 90 -9.65 29.63 17.88
N PHE A 91 -8.77 29.30 16.91
CA PHE A 91 -7.66 30.13 16.45
C PHE A 91 -8.10 31.40 15.69
#